data_AF-A0A672ZY70-F1
#
_entry.id   AF-A0A672ZY70-F1
#
_cell.length_a   1.000
_cell.length_b   1.000
_cell.length_c   1.000
_cell.angle_alpha   90.00
_cell.angle_beta   90.00
_cell.angle_gamma   90.00
#
_symmetry.space_group_name_H-M   'P 1'
#
loop_
_entity.id
_entity.type
_entity.pdbx_description
1 polymer ?
#
loop_
_entity_poly.entity_id
_entity_poly.type
_entity_poly.pdbx_seq_one_letter_code
_entity_poly.pdbx_strand_id
1 'polypeptide(L)'
;MVLALIIAIPLLVQTSKTDAHYEMMGTCRMICDPYNPKPSATALEVMQDLSAIPSPTFVQGTKGEPGRPGKPGPRGPPGEPGPPGPRGPPGDTGRTGFPGVVGTARTETSGELGSAIGGAKIAFYVGLKNPHEGYEVLRFDDVVTNLGNHYDPTTGKFTCQVSGIYYFTYHVLMRGGDGTSMWADLCKNGQVRASAIAQDADQNYDYASNSVVLHLDSGDEIYVKLDGGKAHGGNNNKYSTFSGFLLYPD
;
A
#
# COMPACT_ATOMS: atom_id res chain seq x y z
N MET A 1 2.39 -49.54 -36.79
CA MET A 1 1.51 -48.97 -35.75
C MET A 1 2.20 -47.93 -34.86
N VAL A 2 3.52 -47.96 -34.67
CA VAL A 2 4.23 -46.98 -33.82
C VAL A 2 4.45 -45.62 -34.51
N LEU A 3 4.59 -45.59 -35.84
CA LEU A 3 4.86 -44.35 -36.60
C LEU A 3 3.64 -43.41 -36.70
N ALA A 4 2.42 -43.93 -36.61
CA ALA A 4 1.19 -43.13 -36.70
C ALA A 4 0.89 -42.33 -35.41
N LEU A 5 1.39 -42.80 -34.26
CA LEU A 5 1.19 -42.14 -32.96
C LEU A 5 2.06 -40.89 -32.80
N ILE A 6 3.23 -40.82 -33.44
CA ILE A 6 4.16 -39.68 -33.30
C ILE A 6 3.67 -38.44 -34.09
N ILE A 7 2.86 -38.65 -35.13
CA ILE A 7 2.28 -37.56 -35.94
C ILE A 7 0.95 -37.06 -35.35
N ALA A 8 0.24 -37.87 -34.56
CA ALA A 8 -1.03 -37.49 -33.94
C ALA A 8 -0.89 -36.61 -32.69
N ILE A 9 0.22 -36.74 -31.95
CA ILE A 9 0.44 -35.99 -30.69
C ILE A 9 0.64 -34.48 -30.91
N PRO A 10 1.38 -33.99 -31.94
CA PRO A 10 1.49 -32.56 -32.20
C PRO A 10 0.18 -31.92 -32.70
N LEU A 11 -0.71 -32.70 -33.34
CA LEU A 11 -1.99 -32.21 -33.88
C LEU A 11 -3.06 -32.00 -32.80
N LEU A 12 -2.99 -32.74 -31.69
CA LEU A 12 -3.90 -32.57 -30.53
C LEU A 12 -3.50 -31.41 -29.61
N VAL A 13 -2.28 -30.87 -29.72
CA VAL A 13 -1.79 -29.76 -28.88
C VAL A 13 -2.09 -28.38 -29.49
N GLN A 14 -2.56 -28.31 -30.74
CA GLN A 14 -2.90 -27.03 -31.40
C GLN A 14 -4.39 -26.64 -31.33
N THR A 15 -5.24 -27.38 -30.61
CA THR A 15 -6.69 -27.09 -30.55
C THR A 15 -7.18 -26.82 -29.12
N SER A 16 -6.52 -25.92 -28.39
CA SER A 16 -7.19 -25.22 -27.29
C SER A 16 -6.47 -23.90 -26.95
N LYS A 17 -6.40 -23.00 -27.92
CA LYS A 17 -6.41 -21.57 -27.57
C LYS A 17 -7.86 -21.24 -27.23
N THR A 18 -8.22 -21.40 -25.96
CA THR A 18 -9.35 -20.63 -25.42
C THR A 18 -8.87 -19.19 -25.35
N ASP A 19 -9.27 -18.38 -26.34
CA ASP A 19 -9.18 -16.93 -26.21
C ASP A 19 -10.05 -16.55 -25.00
N ALA A 20 -9.40 -16.30 -23.86
CA ALA A 20 -10.04 -15.69 -22.71
C ALA A 20 -10.29 -14.22 -23.08
N HIS A 21 -11.38 -13.99 -23.82
CA HIS A 21 -11.88 -12.66 -24.14
C HIS A 21 -12.51 -12.09 -22.88
N TYR A 22 -11.73 -11.38 -22.08
CA TYR A 22 -12.27 -10.58 -20.97
C TYR A 22 -12.87 -9.30 -21.56
N GLU A 23 -14.19 -9.28 -21.74
CA GLU A 23 -14.91 -8.02 -21.94
C GLU A 23 -14.92 -7.23 -20.63
N MET A 24 -14.21 -6.11 -20.61
CA MET A 24 -14.35 -5.07 -19.60
C MET A 24 -15.72 -4.40 -19.77
N MET A 25 -16.76 -4.99 -19.20
CA MET A 25 -18.08 -4.35 -19.06
C MET A 25 -18.00 -3.28 -17.96
N GLY A 26 -17.38 -2.15 -18.28
CA GLY A 26 -17.33 -1.00 -17.38
C GLY A 26 -16.57 0.15 -18.01
N THR A 27 -17.28 1.15 -18.55
CA THR A 27 -16.68 2.45 -18.82
C THR A 27 -16.55 3.18 -17.48
N CYS A 28 -15.33 3.37 -17.00
CA CYS A 28 -15.08 4.26 -15.87
C CYS A 28 -15.24 5.70 -16.39
N ARG A 29 -16.42 6.30 -16.21
CA ARG A 29 -16.65 7.71 -16.50
C ARG A 29 -16.23 8.53 -15.27
N MET A 30 -15.21 9.37 -15.46
CA MET A 30 -14.98 10.52 -14.58
C MET A 30 -16.22 11.42 -14.61
N ILE A 31 -16.99 11.46 -13.53
CA ILE A 31 -17.97 12.53 -13.31
C ILE A 31 -17.17 13.71 -12.74
N CYS A 32 -16.63 14.54 -13.62
CA CYS A 32 -16.29 15.90 -13.25
C CYS A 32 -17.58 16.71 -13.40
N ASP A 33 -18.17 17.15 -12.29
CA ASP A 33 -19.20 18.19 -12.33
C ASP A 33 -18.60 19.45 -12.99
N PRO A 34 -19.17 19.97 -14.08
CA PRO A 34 -18.76 21.26 -14.60
C PRO A 34 -19.28 22.36 -13.66
N TYR A 35 -18.34 23.03 -12.99
CA TYR A 35 -18.59 24.30 -12.33
C TYR A 35 -19.22 25.28 -13.34
N ASN A 36 -20.40 25.80 -13.01
CA ASN A 36 -21.19 26.69 -13.85
C ASN A 36 -20.92 28.16 -13.50
N PRO A 37 -20.12 28.91 -14.27
CA PRO A 37 -20.22 30.37 -14.25
C PRO A 37 -21.31 30.76 -15.25
N LYS A 38 -22.46 31.21 -14.76
CA LYS A 38 -23.38 31.99 -15.59
C LYS A 38 -22.77 33.38 -15.80
N PRO A 39 -22.58 33.84 -17.05
CA PRO A 39 -22.83 35.23 -17.38
C PRO A 39 -24.18 35.33 -18.11
N SER A 40 -25.09 36.10 -17.53
CA SER A 40 -26.35 36.48 -18.19
C SER A 40 -26.07 37.49 -19.29
N ALA A 41 -26.74 37.27 -20.42
CA ALA A 41 -26.69 37.99 -21.68
C ALA A 41 -26.85 39.51 -21.54
N THR A 42 -26.09 40.27 -22.32
CA THR A 42 -26.62 41.09 -23.43
C THR A 42 -25.49 41.93 -24.03
N ALA A 43 -25.10 41.61 -25.27
CA ALA A 43 -24.70 42.59 -26.29
C ALA A 43 -24.24 41.83 -27.54
N LEU A 44 -25.23 41.53 -28.40
CA LEU A 44 -24.95 41.44 -29.83
C LEU A 44 -24.51 42.85 -30.29
N GLU A 45 -23.42 42.87 -31.04
CA GLU A 45 -23.00 43.79 -32.09
C GLU A 45 -23.92 44.98 -32.43
N VAL A 46 -23.32 46.17 -32.62
CA VAL A 46 -23.42 46.99 -33.86
C VAL A 46 -22.64 48.32 -33.70
N MET A 47 -21.62 48.48 -34.55
CA MET A 47 -21.11 49.67 -35.29
C MET A 47 -20.72 51.01 -34.61
N GLN A 48 -19.49 51.45 -34.96
CA GLN A 48 -19.06 52.80 -35.40
C GLN A 48 -19.28 53.99 -34.41
N ASP A 49 -18.50 55.06 -34.31
CA ASP A 49 -17.66 55.80 -35.24
C ASP A 49 -16.78 56.79 -34.43
N LEU A 50 -15.63 57.17 -34.98
CA LEU A 50 -14.73 58.18 -34.42
C LEU A 50 -15.17 59.57 -34.91
N SER A 51 -15.64 60.47 -34.03
CA SER A 51 -15.43 61.92 -34.22
C SER A 51 -15.91 62.82 -33.06
N ALA A 52 -15.10 63.85 -32.82
CA ALA A 52 -15.43 65.22 -32.36
C ALA A 52 -15.63 65.55 -30.85
N ILE A 53 -14.87 66.57 -30.42
CA ILE A 53 -14.85 67.35 -29.16
C ILE A 53 -15.36 68.79 -29.49
N PRO A 54 -15.71 69.76 -28.58
CA PRO A 54 -16.14 69.83 -27.15
C PRO A 54 -17.43 70.69 -26.92
N SER A 55 -17.90 70.83 -25.67
CA SER A 55 -18.29 72.12 -25.00
C SER A 55 -18.60 71.95 -23.49
N PRO A 56 -18.54 73.01 -22.64
CA PRO A 56 -18.18 72.87 -21.21
C PRO A 56 -19.28 73.20 -20.17
N THR A 57 -18.92 72.90 -18.90
CA THR A 57 -19.41 73.44 -17.59
C THR A 57 -20.66 72.83 -16.95
N PHE A 58 -20.49 72.16 -15.79
CA PHE A 58 -20.94 72.59 -14.45
C PHE A 58 -20.48 71.53 -13.42
N VAL A 59 -19.66 71.94 -12.44
CA VAL A 59 -19.14 71.03 -11.40
C VAL A 59 -20.17 70.94 -10.27
N GLN A 60 -20.94 69.85 -10.22
CA GLN A 60 -21.70 69.48 -9.01
C GLN A 60 -20.83 68.52 -8.19
N GLY A 61 -20.43 68.95 -7.00
CA GLY A 61 -19.65 68.14 -6.06
C GLY A 61 -20.38 66.83 -5.75
N THR A 62 -19.69 65.70 -5.84
CA THR A 62 -20.25 64.38 -5.59
C THR A 62 -20.68 64.26 -4.13
N LYS A 63 -21.85 63.64 -3.90
CA LYS A 63 -22.35 63.31 -2.55
C LYS A 63 -21.32 62.42 -1.85
N GLY A 64 -20.93 62.78 -0.63
CA GLY A 64 -19.93 62.02 0.14
C GLY A 64 -20.30 60.56 0.29
N GLU A 65 -19.31 59.69 0.18
CA GLU A 65 -19.45 58.23 0.31
C GLU A 65 -20.13 57.86 1.65
N PRO A 66 -21.04 56.87 1.65
CA PRO A 66 -21.61 56.35 2.89
C PRO A 66 -20.52 55.92 3.88
N GLY A 67 -20.74 56.22 5.16
CA GLY A 67 -19.81 55.83 6.22
C GLY A 67 -19.60 54.32 6.24
N ARG A 68 -18.37 53.88 6.53
CA ARG A 68 -18.05 52.45 6.57
C ARG A 68 -18.90 51.74 7.63
N PRO A 69 -19.41 50.52 7.34
CA PRO A 69 -20.11 49.72 8.33
C PRO A 69 -19.31 49.57 9.62
N GLY A 70 -20.01 49.56 10.76
CA GLY A 70 -19.40 49.32 12.06
C GLY A 70 -18.68 47.97 12.11
N LYS A 71 -17.61 47.89 12.89
CA LYS A 71 -16.88 46.62 13.06
C LYS A 71 -17.79 45.56 13.68
N PRO A 72 -17.73 44.30 13.23
CA PRO A 72 -18.45 43.21 13.87
C PRO A 72 -18.16 43.16 15.38
N GLY A 73 -19.18 42.79 16.16
CA GLY A 73 -19.03 42.62 17.60
C GLY A 73 -18.03 41.51 17.95
N PRO A 74 -17.46 41.52 19.17
CA PRO A 74 -16.57 40.46 19.61
C PRO A 74 -17.30 39.12 19.62
N ARG A 75 -16.58 38.05 19.26
CA ARG A 75 -17.08 36.68 19.38
C ARG A 75 -17.42 36.40 20.85
N GLY A 76 -18.55 35.74 21.09
CA GLY A 76 -18.94 35.31 22.44
C GLY A 76 -17.91 34.34 23.06
N PRO A 77 -17.91 34.20 24.39
CA PRO A 77 -17.00 33.28 25.07
C PRO A 77 -17.23 31.83 24.59
N PRO A 78 -16.20 30.98 24.57
CA PRO A 78 -16.35 29.54 24.33
C PRO A 78 -17.36 28.92 25.31
N GLY A 79 -18.14 27.94 24.84
CA GLY A 79 -19.02 27.18 25.71
C GLY A 79 -18.24 26.38 26.76
N GLU A 80 -18.89 26.06 27.87
CA GLU A 80 -18.27 25.23 28.91
C GLU A 80 -17.94 23.83 28.37
N PRO A 81 -16.81 23.21 28.81
CA PRO A 81 -16.49 21.84 28.46
C PRO A 81 -17.62 20.88 28.84
N GLY A 82 -17.88 19.89 27.98
CA GLY A 82 -18.84 18.83 28.30
C GLY A 82 -18.41 18.01 29.53
N PRO A 83 -19.37 17.34 30.20
CA PRO A 83 -19.06 16.47 31.33
C PRO A 83 -18.14 15.31 30.89
N PRO A 84 -17.26 14.80 31.77
CA PRO A 84 -16.46 13.62 31.50
C PRO A 84 -17.32 12.43 31.07
N GLY A 85 -16.83 11.66 30.09
CA GLY A 85 -17.49 10.43 29.66
C GLY A 85 -17.57 9.38 30.79
N PRO A 86 -18.53 8.44 30.72
CA PRO A 86 -18.63 7.35 31.68
C PRO A 86 -17.36 6.49 31.67
N ARG A 87 -17.00 5.95 32.84
CA ARG A 87 -15.88 5.00 32.97
C ARG A 87 -16.14 3.78 32.09
N GLY A 88 -15.14 3.37 31.31
CA GLY A 88 -15.21 2.16 30.50
C GLY A 88 -15.42 0.89 31.34
N PRO A 89 -15.95 -0.19 30.75
CA PRO A 89 -16.13 -1.46 31.46
C PRO A 89 -14.79 -2.00 31.99
N PRO A 90 -14.80 -2.77 33.10
CA PRO A 90 -13.62 -3.48 33.57
C PRO A 90 -13.03 -4.36 32.45
N GLY A 91 -11.70 -4.38 32.33
CA GLY A 91 -11.02 -5.24 31.36
C GLY A 91 -11.20 -6.72 31.71
N ASP A 92 -11.24 -7.57 30.67
CA ASP A 92 -11.33 -9.01 30.86
C ASP A 92 -10.14 -9.55 31.65
N THR A 93 -10.42 -10.47 32.58
CA THR A 93 -9.41 -11.16 33.36
C THR A 93 -8.40 -11.84 32.43
N GLY A 94 -7.12 -11.52 32.58
CA GLY A 94 -6.05 -12.10 31.75
C GLY A 94 -6.07 -13.62 31.80
N ARG A 95 -5.92 -14.25 30.62
CA ARG A 95 -5.78 -15.72 30.53
C ARG A 95 -4.58 -16.16 31.36
N THR A 96 -4.78 -17.17 32.20
CA THR A 96 -3.70 -17.85 32.92
C THR A 96 -2.63 -18.30 31.94
N GLY A 97 -1.37 -17.99 32.23
CA GLY A 97 -0.24 -18.35 31.38
C GLY A 97 -0.15 -19.87 31.19
N PHE A 98 0.18 -20.29 29.97
CA PHE A 98 0.45 -21.69 29.68
C PHE A 98 1.65 -22.17 30.52
N PRO A 99 1.60 -23.39 31.11
CA PRO A 99 2.74 -23.97 31.81
C PRO A 99 3.97 -24.04 30.90
N GLY A 100 5.13 -23.61 31.42
CA GLY A 100 6.39 -23.68 30.69
C GLY A 100 6.73 -25.12 30.33
N VAL A 101 7.10 -25.36 29.06
CA VAL A 101 7.57 -26.66 28.58
C VAL A 101 8.88 -26.97 29.29
N VAL A 102 8.85 -27.97 30.18
CA VAL A 102 10.04 -28.57 30.79
C VAL A 102 10.77 -29.36 29.71
N GLY A 103 12.05 -29.05 29.50
CA GLY A 103 12.89 -29.70 28.50
C GLY A 103 13.07 -31.18 28.77
N THR A 104 12.65 -32.01 27.83
CA THR A 104 13.05 -33.42 27.77
C THR A 104 14.20 -33.57 26.78
N ALA A 105 15.30 -34.08 27.32
CA ALA A 105 16.48 -34.45 26.57
C ALA A 105 16.19 -35.59 25.59
N ARG A 106 16.84 -35.49 24.43
CA ARG A 106 17.24 -36.53 23.47
C ARG A 106 16.75 -37.95 23.76
N THR A 107 15.95 -38.49 22.85
CA THR A 107 16.03 -39.92 22.47
C THR A 107 15.63 -40.04 21.01
N GLU A 108 16.59 -40.49 20.20
CA GLU A 108 16.35 -40.98 18.84
C GLU A 108 15.52 -42.26 18.93
N THR A 109 14.39 -42.32 18.22
CA THR A 109 13.92 -43.44 17.37
C THR A 109 12.42 -43.32 17.10
N SER A 110 12.08 -43.35 15.79
CA SER A 110 10.85 -43.86 15.18
C SER A 110 9.49 -43.50 15.79
N GLY A 111 8.71 -42.71 15.05
CA GLY A 111 7.28 -42.52 15.33
C GLY A 111 6.59 -41.56 14.36
N GLU A 112 6.52 -41.91 13.08
CA GLU A 112 5.40 -41.46 12.23
C GLU A 112 4.10 -41.94 12.89
N LEU A 113 3.32 -41.03 13.50
CA LEU A 113 1.86 -40.94 13.39
C LEU A 113 1.36 -39.77 14.27
N GLY A 114 1.34 -38.56 13.70
CA GLY A 114 0.76 -37.40 14.38
C GLY A 114 0.48 -36.18 13.50
N SER A 115 0.73 -36.26 12.19
CA SER A 115 0.58 -35.13 11.25
C SER A 115 -0.39 -35.47 10.12
N ALA A 116 -1.59 -35.92 10.48
CA ALA A 116 -2.74 -35.91 9.59
C ALA A 116 -3.90 -35.29 10.39
N ILE A 117 -4.56 -34.28 9.83
CA ILE A 117 -5.65 -33.46 10.41
C ILE A 117 -5.20 -32.12 11.06
N GLY A 118 -4.06 -31.57 10.64
CA GLY A 118 -3.77 -30.14 10.79
C GLY A 118 -2.95 -29.69 9.59
N GLY A 119 -3.57 -29.03 8.61
CA GLY A 119 -2.87 -28.54 7.42
C GLY A 119 -1.65 -27.68 7.80
N ALA A 120 -0.65 -27.63 6.91
CA ALA A 120 0.55 -26.82 7.14
C ALA A 120 0.14 -25.38 7.48
N LYS A 121 0.56 -24.89 8.65
CA LYS A 121 0.31 -23.50 9.08
C LYS A 121 1.61 -22.74 8.97
N ILE A 122 1.68 -21.82 8.02
CA ILE A 122 2.88 -21.01 7.75
C ILE A 122 2.44 -19.55 7.70
N ALA A 123 3.03 -18.72 8.56
CA ALA A 123 2.76 -17.29 8.59
C ALA A 123 3.92 -16.55 9.26
N PHE A 124 4.29 -15.40 8.72
CA PHE A 124 5.26 -14.51 9.37
C PHE A 124 4.81 -13.05 9.29
N TYR A 125 5.27 -12.27 10.25
CA TYR A 125 5.16 -10.82 10.29
C TYR A 125 6.39 -10.26 10.98
N VAL A 126 7.09 -9.37 10.29
CA VAL A 126 8.36 -8.80 10.72
C VAL A 126 8.36 -7.29 10.51
N GLY A 127 8.97 -6.59 11.46
CA GLY A 127 9.28 -5.17 11.40
C GLY A 127 10.78 -4.93 11.21
N LEU A 128 11.14 -3.66 11.11
CA LEU A 128 12.52 -3.23 10.91
C LEU A 128 12.98 -2.42 12.14
N LYS A 129 14.12 -2.75 12.76
CA LYS A 129 14.63 -2.00 13.92
C LYS A 129 15.37 -0.74 13.51
N ASN A 130 16.48 -0.92 12.80
CA ASN A 130 17.39 0.17 12.47
C ASN A 130 17.26 0.58 11.01
N PRO A 131 17.34 1.88 10.69
CA PRO A 131 17.38 2.30 9.29
C PRO A 131 18.61 1.76 8.58
N HIS A 132 18.43 1.17 7.40
CA HIS A 132 19.52 0.72 6.56
C HIS A 132 19.11 0.62 5.08
N GLU A 133 20.13 0.46 4.24
CA GLU A 133 19.96 0.18 2.81
C GLU A 133 19.49 -1.25 2.59
N GLY A 134 18.86 -1.52 1.45
CA GLY A 134 18.33 -2.85 1.12
C GLY A 134 18.57 -3.22 -0.35
N TYR A 135 19.67 -2.75 -0.94
CA TYR A 135 19.92 -2.86 -2.39
C TYR A 135 20.06 -4.29 -2.90
N GLU A 136 20.46 -5.22 -2.03
CA GLU A 136 20.38 -6.66 -2.32
C GLU A 136 19.15 -7.27 -1.68
N VAL A 137 19.06 -7.17 -0.35
CA VAL A 137 17.92 -7.63 0.45
C VAL A 137 17.71 -6.68 1.63
N LEU A 138 16.47 -6.25 1.84
CA LEU A 138 16.04 -5.55 3.06
C LEU A 138 15.76 -6.59 4.16
N ARG A 139 16.63 -6.60 5.18
CA ARG A 139 16.52 -7.47 6.35
C ARG A 139 15.61 -6.87 7.41
N PHE A 140 14.42 -7.43 7.58
CA PHE A 140 13.52 -7.09 8.69
C PHE A 140 13.91 -7.94 9.90
N ASP A 141 14.42 -7.29 10.95
CA ASP A 141 15.07 -7.93 12.09
C ASP A 141 14.24 -7.88 13.39
N ASP A 142 13.01 -7.36 13.33
CA ASP A 142 12.04 -7.36 14.42
C ASP A 142 10.93 -8.40 14.19
N VAL A 143 11.21 -9.65 14.57
CA VAL A 143 10.28 -10.75 14.36
C VAL A 143 9.14 -10.74 15.39
N VAL A 144 7.90 -10.58 14.90
CA VAL A 144 6.69 -10.63 15.74
C VAL A 144 6.02 -12.00 15.64
N THR A 145 5.87 -12.50 14.41
CA THR A 145 5.31 -13.83 14.14
C THR A 145 6.21 -14.57 13.15
N ASN A 146 6.47 -15.85 13.39
CA ASN A 146 7.21 -16.71 12.47
C ASN A 146 6.78 -18.18 12.60
N LEU A 147 5.48 -18.43 12.42
CA LEU A 147 4.92 -19.77 12.47
C LEU A 147 5.46 -20.61 11.31
N GLY A 148 6.09 -21.73 11.65
CA GLY A 148 6.83 -22.58 10.71
C GLY A 148 8.33 -22.25 10.63
N ASN A 149 8.78 -21.09 11.13
CA ASN A 149 10.18 -20.63 11.07
C ASN A 149 10.77 -20.57 9.65
N HIS A 150 9.96 -20.17 8.66
CA HIS A 150 10.39 -20.06 7.26
C HIS A 150 10.96 -18.69 6.90
N TYR A 151 10.74 -17.66 7.73
CA TYR A 151 11.43 -16.38 7.61
C TYR A 151 12.72 -16.39 8.44
N ASP A 152 13.83 -15.97 7.84
CA ASP A 152 15.11 -15.82 8.53
C ASP A 152 15.51 -14.33 8.59
N PRO A 153 15.53 -13.71 9.79
CA PRO A 153 15.88 -12.29 9.94
C PRO A 153 17.37 -12.00 9.67
N THR A 154 18.24 -13.02 9.66
CA THR A 154 19.67 -12.82 9.37
C THR A 154 19.92 -12.64 7.87
N THR A 155 19.11 -13.28 7.03
CA THR A 155 19.16 -13.18 5.57
C THR A 155 18.11 -12.21 5.01
N GLY A 156 17.02 -11.96 5.73
CA GLY A 156 15.89 -11.14 5.30
C GLY A 156 14.89 -11.87 4.40
N LYS A 157 15.01 -13.20 4.27
CA LYS A 157 14.28 -14.00 3.29
C LYS A 157 13.26 -14.91 3.95
N PHE A 158 12.14 -15.10 3.27
CA PHE A 158 11.26 -16.24 3.46
C PHE A 158 11.67 -17.35 2.50
N THR A 159 11.88 -18.57 3.01
CA THR A 159 12.19 -19.75 2.18
C THR A 159 11.01 -20.72 2.23
N CYS A 160 10.40 -20.98 1.07
CA CYS A 160 9.31 -21.94 0.94
C CYS A 160 9.80 -23.35 1.29
N GLN A 161 9.10 -24.05 2.18
CA GLN A 161 9.35 -25.47 2.45
C GLN A 161 8.19 -26.37 2.00
N VAL A 162 7.00 -25.79 1.81
CA VAL A 162 5.77 -26.48 1.40
C VAL A 162 5.25 -25.80 0.15
N SER A 163 5.22 -26.51 -0.98
CA SER A 163 4.68 -25.94 -2.22
C SER A 163 3.20 -25.55 -2.06
N GLY A 164 2.80 -24.45 -2.68
CA GLY A 164 1.45 -23.93 -2.54
C GLY A 164 1.28 -22.47 -2.95
N ILE A 165 0.09 -21.96 -2.69
CA ILE A 165 -0.28 -20.56 -2.94
C ILE A 165 -0.07 -19.74 -1.67
N TYR A 166 0.73 -18.68 -1.77
CA TYR A 166 1.08 -17.79 -0.67
C TYR A 166 0.64 -16.36 -0.95
N TYR A 167 0.27 -15.64 0.10
CA TYR A 167 0.08 -14.19 0.08
C TYR A 167 1.28 -13.49 0.72
N PHE A 168 1.71 -12.39 0.14
CA PHE A 168 2.72 -11.50 0.71
C PHE A 168 2.29 -10.04 0.60
N THR A 169 2.63 -9.24 1.60
CA THR A 169 2.50 -7.78 1.56
C THR A 169 3.66 -7.13 2.27
N TYR A 170 4.08 -5.97 1.75
CA TYR A 170 5.11 -5.16 2.37
C TYR A 170 4.68 -3.69 2.38
N HIS A 171 5.11 -3.00 3.42
CA HIS A 171 4.97 -1.56 3.55
C HIS A 171 6.32 -1.03 4.01
N VAL A 172 7.03 -0.30 3.16
CA VAL A 172 8.35 0.21 3.52
C VAL A 172 8.31 1.72 3.56
N LEU A 173 8.44 2.29 4.76
CA LEU A 173 8.78 3.70 4.91
C LEU A 173 10.21 3.90 4.44
N MET A 174 10.36 4.63 3.34
CA MET A 174 11.65 4.87 2.71
C MET A 174 12.04 6.34 2.81
N ARG A 175 13.35 6.57 2.86
CA ARG A 175 13.95 7.89 2.69
C ARG A 175 14.87 7.93 1.48
N GLY A 176 14.53 8.76 0.50
CA GLY A 176 15.33 8.99 -0.71
C GLY A 176 15.95 10.38 -0.77
N GLY A 177 16.70 10.64 -1.84
CA GLY A 177 17.22 11.96 -2.16
C GLY A 177 16.16 12.86 -2.81
N ASP A 178 16.33 14.16 -2.69
CA ASP A 178 15.38 15.16 -3.22
C ASP A 178 15.19 14.97 -4.73
N GLY A 179 13.93 14.86 -5.17
CA GLY A 179 13.57 14.67 -6.58
C GLY A 179 13.90 13.31 -7.18
N THR A 180 14.42 12.35 -6.40
CA THR A 180 14.78 11.01 -6.88
C THR A 180 13.68 9.98 -6.59
N SER A 181 13.42 9.09 -7.54
CA SER A 181 12.49 7.98 -7.33
C SER A 181 13.12 6.91 -6.45
N MET A 182 12.31 6.31 -5.58
CA MET A 182 12.69 5.18 -4.74
C MET A 182 11.73 4.01 -4.98
N TRP A 183 12.26 2.81 -4.82
CA TRP A 183 11.57 1.57 -5.19
C TRP A 183 11.69 0.54 -4.07
N ALA A 184 10.62 -0.19 -3.84
CA ALA A 184 10.65 -1.43 -3.07
C ALA A 184 10.04 -2.54 -3.92
N ASP A 185 10.84 -3.57 -4.17
CA ASP A 185 10.52 -4.71 -5.02
C ASP A 185 10.43 -5.97 -4.18
N LEU A 186 9.34 -6.73 -4.35
CA LEU A 186 9.26 -8.10 -3.87
C LEU A 186 9.80 -9.04 -4.95
N CYS A 187 10.83 -9.80 -4.58
CA CYS A 187 11.54 -10.71 -5.44
C CYS A 187 11.22 -12.17 -5.11
N LYS A 188 11.09 -13.00 -6.15
CA LYS A 188 11.11 -14.47 -6.09
C LYS A 188 12.36 -14.96 -6.82
N ASN A 189 13.29 -15.60 -6.11
CA ASN A 189 14.55 -16.13 -6.67
C ASN A 189 15.29 -15.10 -7.56
N GLY A 190 15.37 -13.84 -7.14
CA GLY A 190 16.00 -12.77 -7.93
C GLY A 190 15.13 -12.11 -9.00
N GLN A 191 13.94 -12.62 -9.29
CA GLN A 191 13.00 -11.98 -10.21
C GLN A 191 11.97 -11.11 -9.47
N VAL A 192 11.82 -9.85 -9.89
CA VAL A 192 10.80 -8.95 -9.36
C VAL A 192 9.40 -9.46 -9.73
N ARG A 193 8.54 -9.62 -8.73
CA ARG A 193 7.14 -10.09 -8.89
C ARG A 193 6.11 -9.02 -8.56
N ALA A 194 6.48 -8.05 -7.71
CA ALA A 194 5.72 -6.85 -7.43
C ALA A 194 6.69 -5.71 -7.14
N SER A 195 6.32 -4.49 -7.50
CA SER A 195 7.14 -3.28 -7.30
C SER A 195 6.25 -2.13 -6.83
N ALA A 196 6.81 -1.25 -6.03
CA ALA A 196 6.17 0.00 -5.62
C ALA A 196 7.19 1.14 -5.78
N ILE A 197 6.76 2.22 -6.43
CA ILE A 197 7.54 3.44 -6.62
C ILE A 197 6.97 4.56 -5.76
N ALA A 198 7.86 5.36 -5.18
CA ALA A 198 7.54 6.66 -4.61
C ALA A 198 8.51 7.71 -5.15
N GLN A 199 8.03 8.93 -5.35
CA GLN A 199 8.86 10.06 -5.76
C GLN A 199 8.21 11.36 -5.32
N ASP A 200 8.96 12.18 -4.59
CA ASP A 200 8.57 13.51 -4.18
C ASP A 200 9.63 14.54 -4.55
N ALA A 201 9.20 15.78 -4.79
CA ALA A 201 10.10 16.87 -5.19
C ALA A 201 10.93 17.41 -4.02
N ASP A 202 10.32 17.53 -2.84
CA ASP A 202 10.87 18.17 -1.64
C ASP A 202 10.57 17.41 -0.34
N GLN A 203 9.90 16.26 -0.43
CA GLN A 203 9.62 15.38 0.71
C GLN A 203 10.57 14.17 0.69
N ASN A 204 11.33 13.99 1.77
CA ASN A 204 12.31 12.90 1.82
C ASN A 204 11.72 11.55 2.22
N TYR A 205 10.50 11.48 2.74
CA TYR A 205 9.91 10.26 3.29
C TYR A 205 8.59 9.91 2.65
N ASP A 206 8.49 8.70 2.10
CA ASP A 206 7.24 8.16 1.57
C ASP A 206 7.20 6.63 1.70
N TYR A 207 6.03 6.03 1.46
CA TYR A 207 5.82 4.59 1.49
C TYR A 207 5.89 3.97 0.10
N ALA A 208 6.72 2.94 -0.03
CA ALA A 208 6.65 1.99 -1.12
C ALA A 208 5.98 0.70 -0.60
N SER A 209 4.73 0.46 -1.01
CA SER A 209 3.92 -0.68 -0.54
C SER A 209 3.27 -1.43 -1.70
N ASN A 210 3.29 -2.76 -1.65
CA ASN A 210 2.53 -3.59 -2.57
C ASN A 210 2.21 -4.95 -1.92
N SER A 211 1.35 -5.73 -2.57
CA SER A 211 1.01 -7.09 -2.18
C SER A 211 0.90 -8.00 -3.40
N VAL A 212 1.08 -9.31 -3.18
CA VAL A 212 1.03 -10.30 -4.26
C VAL A 212 0.57 -11.66 -3.75
N VAL A 213 -0.12 -12.42 -4.61
CA VAL A 213 -0.39 -13.85 -4.43
C VAL A 213 0.47 -14.62 -5.42
N LEU A 214 1.27 -15.57 -4.93
CA LEU A 214 2.20 -16.34 -5.75
C LEU A 214 2.09 -17.83 -5.43
N HIS A 215 2.20 -18.66 -6.47
CA HIS A 215 2.57 -20.06 -6.29
C HIS A 215 4.08 -20.15 -6.04
N LEU A 216 4.46 -20.91 -5.03
CA LEU A 216 5.85 -21.20 -4.66
C LEU A 216 6.07 -22.70 -4.66
N ASP A 217 7.23 -23.11 -5.18
CA ASP A 217 7.78 -24.44 -5.01
C ASP A 217 8.66 -24.49 -3.75
N SER A 218 8.80 -25.67 -3.16
CA SER A 218 9.76 -25.88 -2.07
C SER A 218 11.17 -25.46 -2.51
N GLY A 219 11.84 -24.64 -1.71
CA GLY A 219 13.13 -24.02 -1.99
C GLY A 219 13.07 -22.60 -2.54
N ASP A 220 11.90 -22.12 -2.99
CA ASP A 220 11.77 -20.74 -3.47
C ASP A 220 12.00 -19.71 -2.35
N GLU A 221 12.79 -18.68 -2.67
CA GLU A 221 13.08 -17.57 -1.76
C GLU A 221 12.27 -16.32 -2.14
N ILE A 222 11.58 -15.75 -1.14
CA ILE A 222 10.88 -14.46 -1.24
C ILE A 222 11.55 -13.43 -0.34
N TYR A 223 11.81 -12.24 -0.87
CA TYR A 223 12.38 -11.13 -0.11
C TYR A 223 12.08 -9.78 -0.74
N VAL A 224 12.32 -8.70 0.01
CA VAL A 224 12.19 -7.32 -0.47
C VAL A 224 13.57 -6.76 -0.81
N LYS A 225 13.70 -6.09 -1.94
CA LYS A 225 14.86 -5.32 -2.36
C LYS A 225 14.48 -3.85 -2.52
N LEU A 226 15.40 -2.94 -2.20
CA LEU A 226 15.21 -1.51 -2.36
C LEU A 226 16.08 -0.95 -3.48
N ASP A 227 15.66 0.20 -4.02
CA ASP A 227 16.51 1.07 -4.83
C ASP A 227 16.18 2.55 -4.55
N GLY A 228 17.16 3.44 -4.74
CA GLY A 228 16.96 4.89 -4.59
C GLY A 228 16.76 5.43 -3.17
N GLY A 229 16.84 4.59 -2.11
CA GLY A 229 16.63 5.05 -0.73
C GLY A 229 16.97 4.03 0.37
N LYS A 230 16.75 4.44 1.62
CA LYS A 230 16.91 3.62 2.83
C LYS A 230 15.58 3.37 3.50
N ALA A 231 15.37 2.19 4.07
CA ALA A 231 14.17 1.90 4.85
C ALA A 231 14.31 2.42 6.29
N HIS A 232 13.18 2.72 6.94
CA HIS A 232 13.13 3.24 8.30
C HIS A 232 12.11 2.49 9.17
N GLY A 233 12.60 1.89 10.26
CA GLY A 233 11.78 1.19 11.26
C GLY A 233 10.88 2.07 12.12
N GLY A 234 11.21 3.36 12.24
CA GLY A 234 10.61 4.27 13.21
C GLY A 234 11.03 3.94 14.64
N ASN A 235 10.35 4.54 15.62
CA ASN A 235 10.69 4.40 17.05
C ASN A 235 10.22 3.08 17.69
N ASN A 236 9.29 2.37 17.06
CA ASN A 236 8.67 1.14 17.56
C ASN A 236 8.89 -0.06 16.62
N ASN A 237 9.72 0.12 15.60
CA ASN A 237 10.08 -0.87 14.59
C ASN A 237 8.93 -1.31 13.66
N LYS A 238 7.78 -0.61 13.65
CA LYS A 238 6.56 -1.03 12.92
C LYS A 238 6.23 -0.18 11.69
N TYR A 239 7.08 0.77 11.31
CA TYR A 239 6.82 1.61 10.13
C TYR A 239 7.16 0.84 8.84
N SER A 240 8.32 0.18 8.78
CA SER A 240 8.63 -0.75 7.70
C SER A 240 8.30 -2.18 8.11
N THR A 241 7.45 -2.86 7.35
CA THR A 241 6.95 -4.20 7.65
C THR A 241 6.91 -5.10 6.42
N PHE A 242 7.02 -6.40 6.67
CA PHE A 242 6.85 -7.45 5.68
C PHE A 242 6.11 -8.63 6.32
N SER A 243 5.12 -9.17 5.61
CA SER A 243 4.37 -10.34 6.06
C SER A 243 3.99 -11.23 4.90
N GLY A 244 3.71 -12.49 5.25
CA GLY A 244 3.14 -13.45 4.33
C GLY A 244 2.68 -14.71 5.03
N PHE A 245 1.83 -15.47 4.35
CA PHE A 245 1.27 -16.71 4.86
C PHE A 245 0.83 -17.64 3.74
N LEU A 246 0.78 -18.93 4.06
CA LEU A 246 0.23 -19.96 3.17
C LEU A 246 -1.29 -19.83 3.12
N LEU A 247 -1.84 -19.74 1.91
CA LEU A 247 -3.28 -19.82 1.67
C LEU A 247 -3.70 -21.28 1.52
N TYR A 248 -3.09 -21.99 0.57
CA TYR A 248 -3.41 -23.37 0.25
C TYR A 248 -2.13 -24.13 -0.09
N PRO A 249 -1.82 -25.26 0.57
CA PRO A 249 -0.79 -26.17 0.09
C PRO A 249 -1.26 -26.86 -1.19
N ASP A 250 -0.32 -27.27 -2.04
CA ASP A 250 -0.60 -28.11 -3.22
C ASP A 250 -1.10 -29.52 -2.84
#